data_AF-A0A923Z9W2-F1
#
_entry.id   AF-A0A923Z9W2-F1
#
_cell.length_a   1.000
_cell.length_b   1.000
_cell.length_c   1.000
_cell.angle_alpha   90.00
_cell.angle_beta   90.00
_cell.angle_gamma   90.00
#
_symmetry.space_group_name_H-M   'P 1'
#
loop_
_entity.id
_entity.type
_entity.pdbx_description
1 polymer ?
#
loop_
_entity_poly.entity_id
_entity_poly.type
_entity_poly.pdbx_seq_one_letter_code
_entity_poly.pdbx_strand_id
1 'polypeptide(L)'
;MSLIPESKKNHLWRKTIWHTDPEEHPLGPNHTVEVYCSEESNGYAIWYVRKLARDDGRGVRGTDNGDYLIAYFSRTSRDEAIERAVLMANSDPAPDRIIASLDALAASAQKM
;
A
#
# COMPACT_ATOMS: atom_id res chain seq x y z
N MET A 1 -22.63 -1.19 3.57
CA MET A 1 -21.18 -1.35 3.70
C MET A 1 -20.60 0.04 3.88
N SER A 2 -20.27 0.41 5.12
CA SER A 2 -19.82 1.77 5.42
C SER A 2 -18.36 1.92 4.99
N LEU A 3 -18.14 2.57 3.85
CA LEU A 3 -16.85 3.07 3.43
C LEU A 3 -16.36 4.03 4.52
N ILE A 4 -15.47 3.54 5.40
CA ILE A 4 -14.77 4.42 6.34
C ILE A 4 -13.93 5.36 5.48
N PRO A 5 -14.19 6.67 5.47
CA PRO A 5 -13.41 7.60 4.66
C PRO A 5 -11.94 7.50 5.08
N GLU A 6 -11.00 7.49 4.11
CA GLU A 6 -9.56 7.34 4.35
C GLU A 6 -9.04 8.27 5.46
N SER A 7 -9.62 9.47 5.63
CA SER A 7 -9.30 10.42 6.71
C SER A 7 -9.66 9.97 8.14
N LYS A 8 -10.40 8.86 8.32
CA LYS A 8 -10.72 8.28 9.63
C LYS A 8 -9.85 7.08 10.00
N LYS A 9 -8.96 6.61 9.11
CA LYS A 9 -7.98 5.58 9.45
C LYS A 9 -6.86 6.24 10.25
N ASN A 10 -6.64 5.76 11.47
CA ASN A 10 -5.56 6.26 12.31
C ASN A 10 -4.24 5.66 11.82
N HIS A 11 -3.64 6.29 10.81
CA HIS A 11 -2.37 5.84 10.25
C HIS A 11 -1.26 6.05 11.27
N LEU A 12 -0.69 4.95 11.76
CA LEU A 12 0.49 4.99 12.61
C LEU A 12 1.73 5.32 11.79
N TRP A 13 1.75 4.87 10.54
CA TRP A 13 2.84 5.10 9.60
C TRP A 13 2.33 4.96 8.17
N ARG A 14 2.86 5.76 7.23
CA ARG A 14 2.50 5.73 5.81
C ARG A 14 3.70 6.15 4.97
N LYS A 15 3.87 5.51 3.81
CA LYS A 15 4.83 5.94 2.80
C LYS A 15 4.26 5.75 1.40
N THR A 16 4.35 6.82 0.60
CA THR A 16 4.15 6.75 -0.85
C THR A 16 5.40 6.16 -1.48
N ILE A 17 5.25 5.03 -2.17
CA ILE A 17 6.31 4.37 -2.93
C ILE A 17 6.50 5.05 -4.27
N TRP A 18 5.38 5.38 -4.91
CA TRP A 18 5.35 6.01 -6.21
C TRP A 18 4.06 6.81 -6.39
N HIS A 19 4.14 7.90 -7.14
CA HIS A 19 2.96 8.64 -7.59
C HIS A 19 3.24 9.21 -8.98
N THR A 20 2.18 9.49 -9.73
CA THR A 20 2.29 10.25 -10.98
C THR A 20 2.76 11.67 -10.65
N ASP A 21 3.79 12.13 -11.37
CA ASP A 21 4.29 13.49 -11.22
C ASP A 21 3.26 14.49 -11.78
N PRO A 22 2.78 15.44 -10.96
CA PRO A 22 1.76 16.40 -11.37
C PRO A 22 2.30 17.48 -12.32
N GLU A 23 3.61 17.70 -12.39
CA GLU A 23 4.23 18.62 -13.35
C GLU A 23 4.31 17.97 -14.74
N GLU A 24 4.59 16.67 -14.81
CA GLU A 24 4.59 15.92 -16.07
C GLU A 24 3.17 15.64 -16.59
N HIS A 25 2.20 15.47 -15.69
CA HIS A 25 0.81 15.16 -16.03
C HIS A 25 -0.20 16.05 -15.29
N PRO A 26 -0.25 17.36 -15.58
CA PRO A 26 -1.04 18.33 -14.82
C PRO A 26 -2.57 18.14 -14.91
N LEU A 27 -3.04 17.38 -15.90
CA LEU A 27 -4.46 17.05 -16.09
C LEU A 27 -4.70 15.52 -16.07
N GLY A 28 -3.68 14.74 -15.70
CA GLY A 28 -3.76 13.28 -15.67
C GLY A 28 -4.42 12.73 -14.41
N PRO A 29 -4.95 11.49 -14.44
CA PRO A 29 -5.39 10.80 -13.23
C PRO A 29 -4.22 10.59 -12.25
N ASN A 30 -4.44 10.94 -10.99
CA ASN A 30 -3.46 10.77 -9.92
C ASN A 30 -3.35 9.29 -9.54
N HIS A 31 -2.36 8.61 -10.11
CA HIS A 31 -1.98 7.25 -9.71
C HIS A 31 -1.01 7.30 -8.54
N THR A 32 -1.15 6.36 -7.62
CA THR A 32 -0.34 6.30 -6.41
C THR A 32 -0.21 4.86 -5.95
N VAL A 33 0.99 4.53 -5.51
CA VAL A 33 1.31 3.28 -4.83
C VAL A 33 1.86 3.62 -3.46
N GLU A 34 1.29 3.02 -2.44
CA GLU A 34 1.63 3.33 -1.06
C GLU A 34 1.47 2.12 -0.14
N VAL A 35 2.18 2.19 0.98
CA VAL A 35 2.07 1.24 2.08
C VAL A 35 1.76 2.05 3.35
N TYR A 36 0.81 1.57 4.15
CA TYR A 36 0.55 2.17 5.45
C TYR A 36 0.24 1.12 6.51
N CYS A 37 0.51 1.48 7.76
CA CYS A 37 0.13 0.76 8.95
C CYS A 37 -0.97 1.57 9.66
N SER A 38 -2.13 0.97 9.88
CA SER A 38 -3.25 1.57 10.62
C SER A 38 -3.53 0.82 11.91
N GLU A 39 -3.97 1.56 12.92
CA GLU A 39 -4.59 0.98 14.11
C GLU A 39 -6.05 0.61 13.81
N GLU A 40 -6.40 -0.64 14.09
CA GLU A 40 -7.74 -1.21 13.93
C GLU A 40 -8.26 -1.67 15.30
N SER A 41 -9.58 -1.88 15.44
CA SER A 41 -10.19 -2.22 16.74
C SER A 41 -9.58 -3.45 17.43
N ASN A 42 -9.04 -4.39 16.65
CA ASN A 42 -8.50 -5.67 17.13
C ASN A 42 -6.97 -5.80 16.99
N GLY A 43 -6.24 -4.75 16.59
CA GLY A 43 -4.82 -4.87 16.27
C GLY A 43 -4.31 -3.82 15.30
N TYR A 44 -3.27 -4.17 14.55
CA TYR A 44 -2.64 -3.29 13.57
C TYR A 44 -2.64 -3.95 12.19
N ALA A 45 -3.03 -3.21 11.17
CA ALA A 45 -3.14 -3.71 9.80
C ALA A 45 -2.13 -3.01 8.89
N ILE A 46 -1.42 -3.80 8.08
CA ILE A 46 -0.56 -3.29 7.02
C ILE A 46 -1.30 -3.40 5.70
N TRP A 47 -1.49 -2.25 5.06
CA TRP A 47 -2.18 -2.13 3.79
C TRP A 47 -1.21 -1.73 2.70
N TYR A 48 -1.43 -2.30 1.52
CA TYR A 48 -0.81 -1.93 0.26
C TYR A 48 -1.89 -1.38 -0.66
N VAL A 49 -1.78 -0.11 -1.03
CA VAL A 49 -2.70 0.51 -2.00
C VAL A 49 -1.99 0.55 -3.34
N ARG A 50 -2.63 -0.07 -4.32
CA ARG A 50 -2.15 -0.10 -5.69
C ARG A 50 -3.14 0.63 -6.58
N LYS A 51 -2.76 1.83 -7.04
CA LYS A 51 -3.48 2.60 -8.05
C LYS A 51 -2.49 2.97 -9.14
N LEU A 52 -2.33 2.11 -10.14
CA LEU A 52 -1.47 2.34 -11.31
C LEU A 52 -2.32 2.55 -12.57
N ALA A 53 -1.75 3.19 -13.59
CA ALA A 53 -2.41 3.28 -14.89
C ALA A 53 -2.57 1.87 -15.49
N ARG A 54 -3.62 1.68 -16.31
CA ARG A 54 -3.90 0.38 -16.93
C ARG A 54 -2.71 -0.16 -17.74
N ASP A 55 -1.98 0.73 -18.39
CA ASP A 55 -0.83 0.43 -19.24
C ASP A 55 0.51 0.63 -18.52
N ASP A 56 0.49 0.83 -17.19
CA ASP A 56 1.70 0.97 -16.40
C ASP A 56 2.45 -0.38 -16.33
N GLY A 57 3.74 -0.37 -16.66
CA GLY A 57 4.59 -1.57 -16.70
C GLY A 57 5.13 -2.01 -15.34
N ARG A 58 4.83 -1.28 -14.25
CA ARG A 58 5.34 -1.57 -12.92
C ARG A 58 4.59 -2.70 -12.25
N GLY A 59 5.31 -3.46 -11.44
CA GLY A 59 4.75 -4.57 -10.68
C GLY A 59 4.57 -5.85 -11.50
N VAL A 60 3.67 -6.70 -11.02
CA VAL A 60 3.35 -7.99 -11.64
C VAL A 60 2.15 -7.83 -12.56
N ARG A 61 2.26 -8.36 -13.79
CA ARG A 61 1.15 -8.35 -14.76
C ARG A 61 -0.04 -9.13 -14.23
N GLY A 62 -1.23 -8.55 -14.36
CA GLY A 62 -2.49 -9.15 -13.91
C GLY A 62 -2.86 -8.81 -12.47
N THR A 63 -2.01 -8.10 -11.71
CA THR A 63 -2.42 -7.52 -10.43
C THR A 63 -3.35 -6.34 -10.69
N ASP A 64 -4.57 -6.43 -10.18
CA ASP A 64 -5.53 -5.34 -10.28
C ASP A 64 -5.14 -4.14 -9.40
N ASN A 65 -5.79 -3.01 -9.63
CA ASN A 65 -5.79 -1.92 -8.65
C ASN A 65 -6.72 -2.27 -7.47
N GLY A 66 -6.37 -1.80 -6.28
CA GLY A 66 -7.14 -1.99 -5.05
C GLY A 66 -6.32 -1.78 -3.79
N ASP A 67 -6.99 -1.96 -2.65
CA ASP A 67 -6.38 -1.96 -1.33
C ASP A 67 -6.22 -3.41 -0.86
N TYR A 68 -4.98 -3.80 -0.57
CA TYR A 68 -4.63 -5.16 -0.18
C TYR A 68 -4.20 -5.19 1.28
N LEU A 69 -4.86 -6.01 2.09
CA LEU A 69 -4.44 -6.30 3.46
C LEU A 69 -3.29 -7.29 3.41
N ILE A 70 -2.06 -6.81 3.59
CA ILE A 70 -0.85 -7.62 3.48
C ILE A 70 -0.59 -8.42 4.75
N ALA A 71 -0.79 -7.81 5.91
CA ALA A 71 -0.53 -8.44 7.20
C ALA A 71 -1.38 -7.83 8.32
N TYR A 72 -1.63 -8.63 9.35
CA TYR A 72 -2.34 -8.22 10.55
C TYR A 72 -1.55 -8.63 11.79
N PHE A 73 -1.47 -7.72 12.75
CA PHE A 73 -0.70 -7.87 13.98
C PHE A 73 -1.61 -7.68 15.19
N SER A 74 -1.26 -8.37 16.28
CA SER A 74 -2.01 -8.25 17.54
C SER A 74 -1.91 -6.83 18.14
N ARG A 75 -2.84 -6.48 19.04
CA ARG A 75 -2.86 -5.18 19.74
C ARG A 75 -1.60 -4.89 20.55
N THR A 76 -0.81 -5.90 20.89
CA THR A 76 0.44 -5.75 21.65
C THR A 76 1.67 -5.65 20.75
N SER A 77 1.52 -5.85 19.44
CA SER A 77 2.62 -5.94 18.46
C SER A 77 2.76 -4.67 17.61
N ARG A 78 2.59 -3.49 18.23
CA ARG A 78 2.60 -2.20 17.50
C ARG A 78 3.89 -1.96 16.74
N ASP A 79 5.03 -2.07 17.43
CA ASP A 79 6.33 -1.74 16.85
C ASP A 79 6.72 -2.73 15.75
N GLU A 80 6.38 -4.01 15.92
CA GLU A 80 6.57 -5.04 14.90
C GLU A 80 5.74 -4.75 13.63
N ALA A 81 4.49 -4.29 13.79
CA ALA A 81 3.64 -3.89 12.66
C ALA A 81 4.23 -2.69 11.91
N ILE A 82 4.73 -1.68 12.62
CA ILE A 82 5.36 -0.50 12.03
C ILE A 82 6.66 -0.88 11.34
N GLU A 83 7.53 -1.64 12.01
CA GLU A 83 8.81 -2.11 11.47
C GLU A 83 8.58 -2.91 10.18
N ARG A 84 7.61 -3.84 10.19
CA ARG A 84 7.29 -4.62 8.99
C ARG A 84 6.83 -3.74 7.84
N ALA A 85 5.99 -2.73 8.10
CA ALA A 85 5.53 -1.79 7.07
C ALA A 85 6.69 -0.97 6.49
N VAL A 86 7.58 -0.47 7.36
CA VAL A 86 8.79 0.27 6.97
C VAL A 86 9.70 -0.60 6.11
N LEU A 87 9.98 -1.83 6.52
CA LEU A 87 10.84 -2.75 5.77
C LEU A 87 10.26 -3.10 4.40
N MET A 88 8.95 -3.35 4.29
CA MET A 88 8.31 -3.60 3.00
C MET A 88 8.49 -2.42 2.04
N ALA A 89 8.21 -1.21 2.53
CA ALA A 89 8.22 0.02 1.76
C ALA A 89 9.63 0.57 1.44
N ASN A 90 10.68 -0.03 2.00
CA ASN A 90 12.08 0.33 1.78
C ASN A 90 12.93 -0.90 1.39
N SER A 91 12.29 -1.95 0.88
CA SER A 91 12.95 -3.21 0.56
C SER A 91 13.94 -3.11 -0.61
N ASP A 92 13.79 -2.10 -1.47
CA ASP A 92 14.65 -1.87 -2.64
C ASP A 92 14.73 -0.36 -2.93
N PRO A 93 15.85 0.16 -3.46
CA PRO A 93 15.93 1.57 -3.89
C PRO A 93 15.05 1.91 -5.11
N ALA A 94 14.69 0.92 -5.95
CA ALA A 94 13.87 1.12 -7.13
C ALA A 94 12.37 0.90 -6.81
N PRO A 95 11.49 1.89 -7.03
CA PRO A 95 10.06 1.77 -6.79
C PRO A 95 9.44 0.56 -7.49
N ASP A 96 9.86 0.26 -8.72
CA ASP A 96 9.30 -0.82 -9.53
C ASP A 96 9.54 -2.21 -8.88
N ARG A 97 10.68 -2.38 -8.19
CA ARG A 97 11.04 -3.61 -7.46
C ARG A 97 10.24 -3.74 -6.16
N ILE A 98 10.03 -2.62 -5.47
CA ILE A 98 9.14 -2.59 -4.29
C ILE A 98 7.72 -2.97 -4.71
N ILE A 99 7.18 -2.36 -5.77
CA ILE A 99 5.83 -2.64 -6.29
C ILE A 99 5.69 -4.12 -6.70
N ALA A 100 6.67 -4.68 -7.42
CA ALA A 100 6.61 -6.10 -7.79
C ALA A 100 6.61 -7.04 -6.57
N SER A 101 7.37 -6.68 -5.52
CA SER A 101 7.41 -7.45 -4.28
C SER A 101 6.09 -7.36 -3.51
N LEU A 102 5.48 -6.16 -3.46
CA LEU A 102 4.16 -5.94 -2.86
C LEU A 102 3.05 -6.65 -3.64
N ASP A 103 3.10 -6.64 -4.97
CA ASP A 103 2.17 -7.38 -5.83
C ASP A 103 2.25 -8.89 -5.60
N ALA A 104 3.46 -9.43 -5.39
CA ALA A 104 3.64 -10.84 -5.04
C ALA A 104 3.00 -11.20 -3.69
N LEU A 105 3.07 -10.28 -2.71
CA LEU A 105 2.36 -10.43 -1.43
C LEU A 105 0.85 -10.25 -1.60
N ALA A 106 0.43 -9.36 -2.49
CA ALA A 106 -0.97 -9.10 -2.79
C ALA A 106 -1.69 -10.30 -3.42
N ALA A 107 -0.96 -11.17 -4.12
CA ALA A 107 -1.50 -12.39 -4.74
C ALA A 107 -2.13 -13.37 -3.73
N SER A 108 -1.66 -13.38 -2.47
CA SER A 108 -2.24 -14.16 -1.37
C SER A 108 -3.00 -13.32 -0.35
N ALA A 109 -3.11 -12.01 -0.57
CA ALA A 109 -3.73 -11.07 0.34
C ALA A 109 -5.25 -10.99 0.16
N GLN A 110 -5.92 -10.46 1.18
CA GLN A 110 -7.32 -10.07 1.05
C GLN A 110 -7.41 -8.71 0.37
N LYS A 111 -8.04 -8.68 -0.82
CA LYS A 111 -8.38 -7.46 -1.54
C LYS A 111 -9.70 -6.88 -1.03
N MET A 112 -9.77 -5.56 -0.83
CA MET A 112 -10.99 -4.83 -0.48
C MET A 112 -11.37 -3.81 -1.55
#